data_AF-A0A0Q0A1H3-F1
#
_entry.id   AF-A0A0Q0A1H3-F1
#
_cell.length_a   1.000
_cell.length_b   1.000
_cell.length_c   1.000
_cell.angle_alpha   90.00
_cell.angle_beta   90.00
_cell.angle_gamma   90.00
#
_symmetry.space_group_name_H-M   'P 1'
#
loop_
_entity.id
_entity.type
_entity.pdbx_description
1 polymer ?
#
loop_
_entity_poly.entity_id
_entity_poly.type
_entity_poly.pdbx_seq_one_letter_code
_entity_poly.pdbx_strand_id
1 'polypeptide(L)' 'SLPRYADDEQPITVSIGVASQIVEQGDKLAAFFGIADKALYQAKHNGRNRVEQHVAVT' A
#
# COMPACT_ATOMS: atom_id res chain seq x y z
N SER A 1 11.58 19.66 -3.97
CA SER A 1 12.12 18.65 -3.03
C SER A 1 11.08 18.40 -1.95
N LEU A 2 11.05 17.21 -1.33
CA LEU A 2 10.15 16.94 -0.20
C LEU A 2 10.66 17.65 1.08
N PRO A 3 9.78 18.06 2.01
CA PRO A 3 10.20 18.64 3.27
C PRO A 3 10.80 17.57 4.19
N ARG A 4 11.76 17.99 5.03
CA ARG A 4 12.27 17.17 6.13
C ARG A 4 11.36 17.33 7.35
N TYR A 5 11.32 16.31 8.20
CA TYR A 5 10.65 16.39 9.49
C TYR A 5 11.70 16.69 10.57
N ALA A 6 11.42 17.68 11.43
CA ALA A 6 12.33 18.12 12.48
C ALA A 6 13.78 18.30 11.96
N ASP A 7 14.74 17.66 12.62
CA ASP A 7 16.17 17.75 12.32
C ASP A 7 16.67 16.61 11.41
N ASP A 8 15.78 15.90 10.70
CA ASP A 8 16.17 14.80 9.81
C ASP A 8 17.10 15.28 8.67
N GLU A 9 18.13 14.48 8.37
CA GLU A 9 19.08 14.79 7.30
C GLU A 9 18.47 14.72 5.89
N GLN A 10 17.39 13.95 5.72
CA GLN A 10 16.71 13.76 4.45
C GLN A 10 15.21 13.45 4.65
N PRO A 11 14.34 13.81 3.69
CA PRO A 11 12.93 13.43 3.73
C PRO A 11 12.75 11.91 3.72
N ILE A 12 11.92 11.40 4.63
CA ILE A 12 11.50 9.99 4.63
C ILE A 12 10.16 9.86 3.93
N THR A 13 10.01 8.80 3.13
CA THR A 13 8.75 8.47 2.44
C THR A 13 8.34 7.04 2.73
N VAL A 14 7.05 6.78 2.54
CA VAL A 14 6.48 5.43 2.62
C VAL A 14 5.90 5.02 1.27
N SER A 15 5.94 3.73 0.99
CA SER A 15 5.13 3.12 -0.07
C SER A 15 4.00 2.38 0.60
N ILE A 16 2.78 2.50 0.08
CA ILE A 16 1.58 1.98 0.73
C ILE A 16 0.82 1.11 -0.28
N GLY A 17 0.48 -0.10 0.13
CA GLY A 17 -0.44 -0.97 -0.58
C GLY A 17 -1.78 -1.01 0.14
N VAL A 18 -2.87 -0.77 -0.58
CA VAL A 18 -4.23 -0.75 -0.02
C VAL A 18 -5.08 -1.83 -0.69
N ALA A 19 -5.86 -2.56 0.11
CA ALA A 19 -6.90 -3.46 -0.38
C ALA A 19 -8.24 -3.04 0.20
N SER A 20 -9.29 -3.04 -0.63
CA SER A 20 -10.69 -2.87 -0.20
C SER A 20 -11.56 -3.87 -0.95
N GLN A 21 -12.33 -4.67 -0.22
CA GLN A 21 -13.16 -5.73 -0.76
C GLN A 21 -14.38 -5.96 0.12
N ILE A 22 -15.51 -6.30 -0.49
CA ILE A 22 -16.66 -6.87 0.21
C ILE A 22 -16.36 -8.34 0.43
N VAL A 23 -16.17 -8.74 1.69
CA VAL A 23 -15.84 -10.11 2.05
C VAL A 23 -17.09 -11.00 2.03
N GLU A 24 -16.96 -12.18 1.43
CA GLU A 24 -18.00 -13.19 1.38
C GLU A 24 -17.74 -14.32 2.39
N GLN A 25 -18.74 -15.16 2.62
CA GLN A 25 -18.60 -16.31 3.50
C GLN A 25 -17.57 -17.29 2.92
N GLY A 26 -16.48 -17.52 3.67
CA GLY A 26 -15.39 -18.40 3.25
C GLY A 26 -14.11 -17.64 2.85
N ASP A 27 -14.17 -16.32 2.70
CA ASP A 27 -12.98 -15.51 2.49
C ASP A 27 -12.05 -15.58 3.71
N LYS A 28 -10.74 -15.64 3.43
CA LYS A 28 -9.70 -15.70 4.45
C LYS A 28 -9.05 -14.34 4.62
N LEU A 29 -9.01 -13.85 5.86
CA LEU A 29 -8.32 -12.61 6.21
C LEU A 29 -6.87 -12.56 5.71
N ALA A 30 -6.15 -13.70 5.77
CA ALA A 30 -4.79 -13.80 5.25
C ALA A 30 -4.69 -13.53 3.74
N ALA A 31 -5.70 -13.93 2.96
CA ALA A 31 -5.75 -13.63 1.53
C ALA A 31 -5.93 -12.12 1.30
N PHE A 32 -6.74 -11.45 2.13
CA PHE A 32 -6.95 -10.01 2.07
C PHE A 32 -5.67 -9.21 2.35
N PHE A 33 -4.89 -9.60 3.36
CA PHE A 33 -3.56 -9.03 3.59
C PHE A 33 -2.60 -9.28 2.41
N GLY A 34 -2.65 -10.47 1.81
CA GLY A 34 -1.86 -10.78 0.62
C GLY A 34 -2.15 -9.87 -0.58
N ILE A 35 -3.38 -9.38 -0.72
CA ILE A 35 -3.75 -8.41 -1.76
C ILE A 35 -3.10 -7.06 -1.47
N ALA A 36 -3.21 -6.56 -0.24
CA ALA A 36 -2.58 -5.30 0.16
C ALA A 36 -1.05 -5.35 0.02
N ASP A 37 -0.44 -6.48 0.38
CA ASP A 37 1.01 -6.68 0.25
C ASP A 37 1.47 -6.69 -1.22
N LYS A 38 0.70 -7.33 -2.11
CA LYS A 38 0.96 -7.24 -3.57
C LYS A 38 0.92 -5.80 -4.06
N ALA A 39 -0.08 -5.02 -3.65
CA ALA A 39 -0.14 -3.60 -4.00
C ALA A 39 1.07 -2.82 -3.44
N LEU A 40 1.50 -3.12 -2.20
CA LEU A 40 2.69 -2.53 -1.60
C LEU A 40 3.95 -2.83 -2.42
N TYR A 41 4.10 -4.07 -2.89
CA TYR A 41 5.21 -4.44 -3.78
C TYR A 41 5.16 -3.67 -5.11
N GLN A 42 3.98 -3.48 -5.70
CA GLN A 42 3.86 -2.63 -6.89
C GLN A 42 4.29 -1.19 -6.60
N ALA A 43 3.87 -0.62 -5.46
CA ALA A 43 4.26 0.74 -5.07
C ALA A 43 5.79 0.88 -4.97
N LYS A 44 6.46 -0.14 -4.41
CA LYS A 44 7.92 -0.18 -4.30
C LYS A 44 8.61 -0.29 -5.67
N HIS A 45 8.09 -1.12 -6.58
CA HIS A 45 8.66 -1.30 -7.92
C HIS A 45 8.39 -0.11 -8.85
N ASN A 46 7.27 0.59 -8.68
CA ASN A 46 6.89 1.76 -9.47
C ASN A 46 7.53 3.08 -8.96
N GLY A 47 8.67 2.99 -8.29
CA GLY A 47 9.44 4.16 -7.86
C GLY A 47 9.18 4.65 -6.43
N ARG A 48 8.52 3.84 -5.57
CA ARG A 48 8.24 4.16 -4.16
C ARG A 48 7.39 5.44 -4.01
N ASN A 49 7.34 6.00 -2.79
CA ASN A 49 6.62 7.22 -2.42
C ASN A 49 5.23 7.37 -3.09
N ARG A 50 4.44 6.30 -3.06
CA ARG A 50 3.13 6.24 -3.71
C ARG A 50 2.22 5.24 -3.03
N VAL A 51 0.95 5.36 -3.38
CA VAL A 51 -0.09 4.41 -3.03
C VAL A 51 -0.43 3.61 -4.28
N GLU A 52 -0.47 2.30 -4.14
CA GLU A 52 -1.12 1.40 -5.10
C GLU A 52 -2.30 0.73 -4.40
N GLN A 53 -3.40 0.52 -5.12
CA GLN A 53 -4.64 0.02 -4.53
C GLN A 53 -5.23 -1.12 -5.35
N HIS A 54 -5.84 -2.06 -4.64
CA HIS A 54 -6.72 -3.06 -5.22
C HIS A 54 -8.11 -2.89 -4.60
N VAL A 55 -9.06 -2.42 -5.42
CA VAL A 55 -10.44 -2.21 -5.02
C VAL A 55 -11.30 -3.12 -5.87
N ALA A 56 -11.98 -4.08 -5.25
CA ALA A 56 -12.96 -4.88 -5.96
C ALA A 56 -14.12 -3.96 -6.38
N VAL A 57 -14.46 -3.96 -7.67
CA VAL A 57 -15.60 -3.20 -8.21
C VAL A 57 -16.83 -4.10 -8.16
N THR A 58 -17.94 -3.54 -7.67
CA THR A 58 -19.26 -4.18 -7.59
C THR A 58 -19.84 -4.50 -8.97
#